data_AF-A0A5B9QQI7-F1
#
_entry.id   AF-A0A5B9QQI7-F1
#
_cell.length_a   1.000
_cell.length_b   1.000
_cell.length_c   1.000
_cell.angle_alpha   90.00
_cell.angle_beta   90.00
_cell.angle_gamma   90.00
#
_symmetry.space_group_name_H-M   'P 1'
#
loop_
_entity.id
_entity.type
_entity.pdbx_description
1 polymer ?
#
loop_
_entity_poly.entity_id
_entity_poly.type
_entity_poly.pdbx_seq_one_letter_code
_entity_poly.pdbx_strand_id
1 'polypeptide(L)'
;MESQLSVPGYGNRSAYWCFVLLDFSHLLDNFEELRAQADALESSNPEDHRRIKLAIVGFAQSSDWNHWAREHLGFIEGRLQHDLSQNEFSDDWIDFSCLAMGYILGCFDCGKITTDVEYRTADAQLPGFMWLHAERFSSDPSE
;
A
#
# COMPACT_ATOMS: atom_id res chain seq x y z
N MET A 1 -1.06 53.78 33.20
CA MET A 1 -1.69 53.40 31.92
C MET A 1 -0.61 53.68 30.89
N GLU A 2 0.09 52.70 30.33
CA GLU A 2 -0.42 51.55 29.59
C GLU A 2 0.34 50.25 29.95
N SER A 3 -0.41 49.16 30.09
CA SER A 3 0.11 47.82 30.35
C SER A 3 0.59 47.20 29.04
N GLN A 4 1.85 46.78 28.98
CA GLN A 4 2.35 45.94 27.91
C GLN A 4 1.75 44.53 28.07
N LEU A 5 0.89 44.15 27.13
CA LEU A 5 0.35 42.81 27.02
C LEU A 5 1.43 41.88 26.47
N SER A 6 1.88 40.96 27.32
CA SER A 6 2.67 39.79 26.93
C SER A 6 1.79 38.86 26.11
N VAL A 7 2.12 38.68 24.83
CA VAL A 7 1.49 37.66 23.97
C VAL A 7 2.27 36.35 24.18
N PRO A 8 1.61 35.25 24.56
CA PRO A 8 2.29 33.99 24.84
C PRO A 8 2.79 33.34 23.54
N GLY A 9 3.89 32.60 23.69
CA GLY A 9 4.75 32.11 22.62
C GLY A 9 4.03 31.46 21.44
N TYR A 10 4.38 31.93 20.25
CA TYR A 10 4.35 31.11 19.05
C TYR A 10 5.36 29.97 19.24
N GLY A 11 4.86 28.88 19.82
CA GLY A 11 5.54 27.60 19.83
C GLY A 11 5.86 27.26 18.38
N ASN A 12 7.16 27.21 18.12
CA ASN A 12 7.79 26.88 16.87
C ASN A 12 7.46 25.41 16.52
N ARG A 13 6.20 25.12 16.13
CA ARG A 13 5.86 23.87 15.46
C ARG A 13 6.31 24.05 14.03
N SER A 14 7.59 23.77 13.81
CA SER A 14 8.11 23.42 12.50
C SER A 14 7.13 22.43 11.88
N ALA A 15 6.34 22.90 10.92
CA ALA A 15 5.53 22.06 10.06
C ALA A 15 6.51 21.35 9.13
N TYR A 16 7.18 20.33 9.67
CA TYR A 16 7.85 19.36 8.84
C TYR A 16 6.74 18.66 8.06
N TRP A 17 6.59 19.04 6.80
CA TRP A 17 5.93 18.22 5.81
C TRP A 17 6.74 16.93 5.73
N CYS A 18 6.41 15.96 6.60
CA CYS A 18 6.96 14.62 6.52
C CYS A 18 6.28 13.98 5.32
N PHE A 19 6.86 14.11 4.13
CA PHE A 19 6.43 13.32 2.99
C PHE A 19 6.85 11.88 3.28
N VAL A 20 5.91 11.04 3.71
CA VAL A 20 6.11 9.60 3.76
C VAL A 20 6.25 9.11 2.32
N LEU A 21 7.48 8.88 1.89
CA LEU A 21 7.77 8.16 0.65
C LEU A 21 7.80 6.69 1.00
N LEU A 22 6.79 5.95 0.53
CA LEU A 22 6.83 4.50 0.60
C LEU A 22 7.84 3.96 -0.43
N ASP A 23 8.66 3.01 0.00
CA ASP A 23 9.60 2.34 -0.88
C ASP A 23 8.92 1.19 -1.65
N PHE A 24 8.18 1.55 -2.70
CA PHE A 24 7.61 0.56 -3.62
C PHE A 24 8.68 -0.18 -4.42
N SER A 25 9.89 0.37 -4.55
CA SER A 25 11.01 -0.27 -5.25
C SER A 25 11.41 -1.56 -4.53
N HIS A 26 11.46 -1.54 -3.20
CA HIS A 26 11.71 -2.75 -2.41
C HIS A 26 10.68 -3.87 -2.71
N LEU A 27 9.39 -3.53 -2.83
CA LEU A 27 8.37 -4.52 -3.19
C LEU A 27 8.58 -5.05 -4.61
N LEU A 28 8.92 -4.17 -5.56
CA LEU A 28 9.10 -4.53 -6.96
C LEU A 28 10.35 -5.38 -7.19
N ASP A 29 11.42 -5.12 -6.45
CA ASP A 29 12.68 -5.87 -6.53
C ASP A 29 12.53 -7.28 -5.95
N ASN A 30 11.65 -7.46 -4.97
CA ASN A 30 11.39 -8.75 -4.32
C ASN A 30 10.08 -9.40 -4.77
N PHE A 31 9.47 -8.90 -5.85
CA PHE A 31 8.08 -9.24 -6.19
C PHE A 31 7.84 -10.73 -6.40
N GLU A 32 8.74 -11.42 -7.09
CA GLU A 32 8.63 -12.87 -7.33
C GLU A 32 8.72 -13.69 -6.04
N GLU A 33 9.58 -13.30 -5.10
CA GLU A 33 9.65 -13.95 -3.79
C GLU A 33 8.36 -13.74 -2.99
N LEU A 34 7.82 -12.52 -3.01
CA LEU A 34 6.58 -12.19 -2.32
C LEU A 34 5.36 -12.89 -2.96
N ARG A 35 5.37 -13.11 -4.28
CA ARG A 35 4.38 -13.97 -4.96
C ARG A 35 4.46 -15.41 -4.48
N ALA A 36 5.66 -15.97 -4.41
CA ALA A 36 5.85 -17.33 -3.89
C ALA A 36 5.40 -17.47 -2.43
N GLN A 37 5.63 -16.45 -1.59
CA GLN A 37 5.11 -16.41 -0.22
C GLN A 37 3.57 -16.39 -0.19
N ALA A 38 2.92 -15.62 -1.07
CA ALA A 38 1.47 -15.60 -1.17
C ALA A 38 0.89 -16.94 -1.64
N ASP A 39 1.57 -17.63 -2.56
CA ASP A 39 1.19 -18.95 -3.04
C ASP A 39 1.31 -20.02 -1.94
N ALA A 40 2.34 -19.90 -1.09
CA ALA A 40 2.56 -20.78 0.06
C ALA A 40 1.69 -20.46 1.29
N LEU A 41 1.05 -19.29 1.34
CA LEU A 41 0.25 -18.87 2.47
C LEU A 41 -1.03 -19.72 2.58
N GLU A 42 -1.15 -20.47 3.67
CA GLU A 42 -2.39 -21.13 4.06
C GLU A 42 -3.27 -20.12 4.81
N SER A 43 -4.26 -19.55 4.11
CA SER A 43 -5.26 -18.71 4.78
C SER A 43 -6.28 -19.57 5.52
N SER A 44 -6.63 -19.17 6.74
CA SER A 44 -7.76 -19.74 7.46
C SER A 44 -9.11 -19.48 6.77
N ASN A 45 -9.17 -18.48 5.87
CA ASN A 45 -10.33 -18.22 5.04
C ASN A 45 -10.15 -18.87 3.65
N PRO A 46 -10.91 -19.91 3.30
CA PRO A 46 -10.80 -20.57 1.99
C PRO A 46 -11.24 -19.69 0.81
N GLU A 47 -11.94 -18.59 1.07
CA GLU A 47 -12.35 -17.62 0.04
C GLU A 47 -11.20 -16.69 -0.37
N ASP A 48 -10.11 -16.65 0.39
CA ASP A 48 -8.94 -15.82 0.08
C ASP A 48 -8.21 -16.37 -1.16
N HIS A 49 -8.58 -15.83 -2.31
CA HIS A 49 -7.87 -16.10 -3.54
C HIS A 49 -6.49 -15.42 -3.54
N ARG A 50 -5.63 -15.83 -4.47
CA ARG A 50 -4.23 -15.40 -4.55
C ARG A 50 -3.97 -13.90 -4.35
N ARG A 51 -4.80 -13.03 -4.95
CA ARG A 51 -4.67 -11.56 -4.81
C ARG A 51 -4.94 -11.04 -3.39
N ILE A 52 -5.82 -11.68 -2.61
CA ILE A 52 -5.99 -11.36 -1.19
C ILE A 52 -4.75 -11.80 -0.42
N LYS A 53 -4.21 -12.99 -0.70
CA LYS A 53 -2.98 -13.47 -0.07
C LYS A 53 -1.78 -12.56 -0.37
N LEU A 54 -1.68 -12.02 -1.59
CA LEU A 54 -0.69 -10.99 -1.93
C LEU A 54 -0.85 -9.73 -1.09
N ALA A 55 -2.08 -9.25 -0.89
CA ALA A 55 -2.32 -8.11 -0.02
C ALA A 55 -1.94 -8.40 1.45
N ILE A 56 -2.20 -9.62 1.95
CA ILE A 56 -1.76 -10.04 3.29
C ILE A 56 -0.23 -10.05 3.39
N VAL A 57 0.47 -10.62 2.41
CA VAL A 57 1.94 -10.63 2.36
C VAL A 57 2.50 -9.20 2.30
N GLY A 58 1.84 -8.31 1.55
CA GLY A 58 2.19 -6.90 1.49
C GLY A 58 2.02 -6.19 2.82
N PHE A 59 0.88 -6.42 3.49
CA PHE A 59 0.60 -5.89 4.83
C PHE A 59 1.67 -6.32 5.84
N ALA A 60 2.07 -7.60 5.77
CA ALA A 60 3.08 -8.20 6.63
C ALA A 60 4.49 -7.60 6.44
N GLN A 61 4.76 -6.84 5.37
CA GLN A 61 6.04 -6.14 5.19
C GLN A 61 6.22 -4.96 6.17
N SER A 62 5.12 -4.46 6.76
CA SER A 62 5.16 -3.30 7.67
C SER A 62 4.46 -3.51 9.00
N SER A 63 3.49 -4.42 9.08
CA SER A 63 2.78 -4.73 10.33
C SER A 63 2.71 -6.24 10.58
N ASP A 64 2.31 -6.64 11.79
CA ASP A 64 2.07 -8.05 12.12
C ASP A 64 0.83 -8.55 11.36
N TRP A 65 0.95 -9.65 10.64
CA TRP A 65 -0.15 -10.24 9.88
C TRP A 65 -1.38 -10.59 10.74
N ASN A 66 -1.23 -10.77 12.05
CA ASN A 66 -2.34 -10.97 12.99
C ASN A 66 -3.27 -9.76 13.11
N HIS A 67 -2.83 -8.57 12.69
CA HIS A 67 -3.68 -7.37 12.62
C HIS A 67 -4.49 -7.30 11.31
N TRP A 68 -4.26 -8.22 10.37
CA TRP A 68 -5.11 -8.33 9.19
C TRP A 68 -6.55 -8.64 9.61
N ALA A 69 -7.49 -7.90 9.07
CA ALA A 69 -8.87 -7.85 9.54
C ALA A 69 -9.84 -7.76 8.37
N ARG A 70 -11.13 -7.94 8.64
CA ARG A 70 -12.17 -7.99 7.63
C ARG A 70 -12.29 -6.69 6.83
N GLU A 71 -11.99 -5.56 7.47
CA GLU A 71 -11.97 -4.24 6.86
C GLU A 71 -10.90 -4.14 5.78
N HIS A 72 -9.72 -4.73 6.00
CA HIS A 72 -8.64 -4.80 5.01
C HIS A 72 -9.04 -5.65 3.80
N LEU A 73 -9.66 -6.81 4.05
CA LEU A 73 -10.21 -7.67 3.00
C LEU A 73 -11.22 -6.90 2.14
N GLY A 74 -12.24 -6.29 2.76
CA GLY A 74 -13.29 -5.57 2.04
C GLY A 74 -12.76 -4.38 1.23
N PHE A 75 -11.70 -3.72 1.70
CA PHE A 75 -11.01 -2.69 0.93
C PHE A 75 -10.38 -3.25 -0.36
N ILE A 76 -9.62 -4.33 -0.27
CA ILE A 76 -8.95 -4.94 -1.43
C ILE A 76 -9.97 -5.49 -2.42
N GLU A 77 -11.01 -6.16 -1.95
CA GLU A 77 -12.10 -6.67 -2.80
C GLU A 77 -12.81 -5.54 -3.53
N GLY A 78 -13.08 -4.42 -2.85
CA GLY A 78 -13.66 -3.23 -3.47
C GLY A 78 -12.78 -2.68 -4.59
N ARG A 79 -11.46 -2.59 -4.37
CA ARG A 79 -10.49 -2.15 -5.40
C ARG A 79 -10.44 -3.10 -6.59
N LEU A 80 -10.46 -4.40 -6.35
CA LEU A 80 -10.50 -5.43 -7.39
C LEU A 80 -11.78 -5.38 -8.23
N GLN A 81 -12.91 -5.05 -7.61
CA GLN A 81 -14.20 -4.98 -8.31
C GLN A 81 -14.38 -3.69 -9.12
N HIS A 82 -13.80 -2.58 -8.67
CA HIS A 82 -14.08 -1.25 -9.23
C HIS A 82 -12.93 -0.63 -10.01
N ASP A 83 -11.68 -0.86 -9.60
CA ASP A 83 -10.52 -0.10 -10.08
C ASP A 83 -9.48 -0.95 -10.81
N LEU A 84 -9.49 -2.28 -10.61
CA LEU A 84 -8.50 -3.22 -11.17
C LEU A 84 -9.17 -4.31 -12.00
N SER A 85 -9.83 -3.90 -13.10
CA SER A 85 -10.48 -4.86 -13.99
C SER A 85 -9.45 -5.68 -14.78
N GLN A 86 -9.66 -7.00 -14.86
CA GLN A 86 -8.80 -7.92 -15.63
C GLN A 86 -8.80 -7.64 -17.14
N ASN A 87 -9.71 -6.81 -17.64
CA ASN A 87 -9.79 -6.48 -19.05
C ASN A 87 -8.85 -5.31 -19.43
N GLU A 88 -8.36 -4.57 -18.45
CA GLU A 88 -7.58 -3.34 -18.66
C GLU A 88 -6.10 -3.51 -18.27
N PHE A 89 -5.79 -4.44 -17.37
CA PHE A 89 -4.46 -4.61 -16.80
C PHE A 89 -4.00 -6.07 -16.83
N SER A 90 -2.70 -6.29 -16.98
CA SER A 90 -2.09 -7.62 -16.89
C SER A 90 -2.24 -8.21 -15.49
N ASP A 91 -2.13 -9.54 -15.37
CA ASP A 91 -2.20 -10.21 -14.06
C ASP A 91 -1.07 -9.73 -13.13
N ASP A 92 0.14 -9.54 -13.65
CA ASP A 92 1.27 -9.04 -12.87
C ASP A 92 1.01 -7.62 -12.34
N TRP A 93 0.35 -6.77 -13.13
CA TRP A 93 -0.07 -5.43 -12.70
C TRP A 93 -1.07 -5.51 -11.54
N ILE A 94 -2.11 -6.34 -11.68
CA ILE A 94 -3.15 -6.48 -10.65
C ILE A 94 -2.57 -7.09 -9.38
N ASP A 95 -1.69 -8.08 -9.51
CA ASP A 95 -1.02 -8.74 -8.40
C ASP A 95 -0.14 -7.76 -7.62
N PHE A 96 0.68 -6.97 -8.33
CA PHE A 96 1.54 -5.98 -7.69
C PHE A 96 0.71 -4.89 -7.03
N SER A 97 -0.39 -4.47 -7.66
CA SER A 97 -1.34 -3.52 -7.06
C SER A 97 -1.86 -4.04 -5.72
N CYS A 98 -2.27 -5.33 -5.65
CA CYS A 98 -2.77 -5.93 -4.42
C CYS A 98 -1.69 -5.99 -3.33
N LEU A 99 -0.48 -6.41 -3.70
CA LEU A 99 0.68 -6.43 -2.80
C LEU A 99 0.97 -5.02 -2.23
N ALA A 100 1.06 -4.02 -3.11
CA ALA A 100 1.37 -2.65 -2.72
C ALA A 100 0.26 -2.01 -1.88
N MET A 101 -1.01 -2.26 -2.20
CA MET A 101 -2.14 -1.81 -1.36
C MET A 101 -2.09 -2.44 0.03
N GLY A 102 -1.77 -3.74 0.11
CA GLY A 102 -1.49 -4.41 1.38
C GLY A 102 -0.39 -3.70 2.18
N TYR A 103 0.72 -3.37 1.53
CA TYR A 103 1.82 -2.66 2.17
C TYR A 103 1.44 -1.27 2.68
N ILE A 104 0.66 -0.50 1.91
CA ILE A 104 0.15 0.80 2.34
C ILE A 104 -0.72 0.63 3.60
N LEU A 105 -1.62 -0.36 3.63
CA LEU A 105 -2.45 -0.67 4.80
C LEU A 105 -1.59 -1.06 6.00
N GLY A 106 -0.56 -1.89 5.81
CA GLY A 106 0.37 -2.29 6.88
C GLY A 106 1.15 -1.09 7.43
N CYS A 107 1.57 -0.16 6.56
CA CYS A 107 2.21 1.09 6.98
C CYS A 107 1.27 2.00 7.77
N PHE A 108 -0.02 2.04 7.41
CA PHE A 108 -1.04 2.78 8.16
C PHE A 108 -1.29 2.16 9.53
N ASP A 109 -1.44 0.83 9.58
CA ASP A 109 -1.68 0.08 10.82
C ASP A 109 -0.54 0.24 11.85
N CYS A 110 0.72 0.16 11.41
CA CYS A 110 1.88 0.31 12.31
C CYS A 110 2.28 1.76 12.60
N GLY A 111 1.52 2.74 12.08
CA GLY A 111 1.77 4.17 12.30
C GLY A 111 2.94 4.76 11.53
N LYS A 112 3.47 4.09 10.50
CA LYS A 112 4.41 4.70 9.53
C LYS A 112 3.70 5.75 8.67
N ILE A 113 2.44 5.51 8.31
CA ILE A 113 1.52 6.51 7.76
C ILE A 113 0.62 6.92 8.92
N THR A 114 0.60 8.21 9.23
CA THR A 114 -0.08 8.72 10.44
C THR A 114 -1.35 9.50 10.13
N THR A 115 -1.55 9.87 8.87
CA THR A 115 -2.68 10.69 8.43
C THR A 115 -3.34 10.12 7.17
N ASP A 116 -4.64 10.37 7.03
CA ASP A 116 -5.36 10.01 5.80
C ASP A 116 -4.81 10.72 4.56
N VAL A 117 -4.17 11.89 4.74
CA VAL A 117 -3.54 12.63 3.64
C VAL A 117 -2.32 11.87 3.12
N GLU A 118 -1.47 11.37 4.01
CA GLU A 118 -0.32 10.52 3.64
C GLU A 118 -0.79 9.22 2.99
N TYR A 119 -1.83 8.58 3.54
CA TYR A 119 -2.43 7.38 2.96
C TYR A 119 -2.89 7.61 1.51
N ARG A 120 -3.72 8.65 1.29
CA ARG A 120 -4.21 8.99 -0.05
C ARG A 120 -3.08 9.39 -1.00
N THR A 121 -2.02 10.00 -0.48
CA THR A 121 -0.84 10.34 -1.28
C THR A 121 -0.11 9.08 -1.74
N ALA A 122 0.11 8.12 -0.85
CA ALA A 122 0.76 6.85 -1.20
C ALA A 122 -0.08 6.06 -2.22
N ASP A 123 -1.40 5.96 -2.02
CA ASP A 123 -2.31 5.30 -2.97
C ASP A 123 -2.32 6.00 -4.33
N ALA A 124 -2.30 7.34 -4.36
CA ALA A 124 -2.24 8.10 -5.62
C ALA A 124 -0.89 8.01 -6.34
N GLN A 125 0.20 7.76 -5.61
CA GLN A 125 1.55 7.59 -6.19
C GLN A 125 1.73 6.21 -6.83
N LEU A 126 1.03 5.18 -6.33
CA LEU A 126 1.19 3.80 -6.78
C LEU A 126 1.00 3.63 -8.30
N PRO A 127 -0.07 4.12 -8.94
CA PRO A 127 -0.22 4.01 -10.40
C PRO A 127 0.93 4.68 -11.17
N GLY A 128 1.41 5.84 -10.69
CA GLY A 128 2.53 6.54 -11.31
C GLY A 128 3.83 5.76 -11.22
N PHE A 129 4.09 5.13 -10.06
CA PHE A 129 5.22 4.22 -9.88
C PHE A 129 5.13 3.01 -10.81
N MET A 130 3.95 2.38 -10.88
CA MET A 130 3.75 1.21 -11.75
C MET A 130 3.90 1.54 -13.24
N TRP A 131 3.41 2.71 -13.67
CA TRP A 131 3.60 3.18 -15.04
C TRP A 131 5.06 3.45 -15.38
N LEU A 132 5.86 3.96 -14.44
CA LEU A 132 7.29 4.18 -14.64
C LEU A 132 8.07 2.87 -14.85
N HIS A 133 7.55 1.76 -14.32
CA HIS A 133 8.12 0.42 -14.37
C HIS A 133 7.25 -0.55 -15.17
N ALA A 134 6.46 -0.06 -16.13
CA ALA A 134 5.47 -0.85 -16.86
C ALA A 134 6.10 -2.08 -17.55
N GLU A 135 7.36 -2.00 -17.96
CA GLU A 135 8.12 -3.09 -18.58
C GLU A 135 8.28 -4.33 -17.67
N ARG A 136 8.15 -4.14 -16.36
CA ARG A 136 8.22 -5.21 -15.35
C ARG A 136 6.90 -5.97 -15.20
N PHE A 137 5.80 -5.42 -15.73
CA PHE A 137 4.45 -5.99 -15.64
C PHE A 137 3.89 -6.41 -17.00
N SER A 138 4.57 -6.05 -18.09
CA SER A 138 4.27 -6.53 -19.44
C SER A 138 4.97 -7.87 -19.66
N SER A 139 4.33 -8.95 -19.23
CA SER A 139 4.63 -10.28 -19.77
C SER A 139 4.11 -10.30 -21.22
N ASP A 140 4.99 -10.04 -22.18
CA ASP A 140 4.67 -10.28 -23.59
C ASP A 140 4.48 -11.79 -23.78
N PRO A 141 3.29 -12.29 -24.19
CA PRO A 141 3.09 -13.73 -24.37
C PRO A 141 3.76 -14.31 -25.64
N SER A 142 4.76 -13.63 -26.20
CA SER A 142 5.18 -13.84 -27.60
C SER A 142 6.71 -13.94 -27.79
N GLU A 143 7.32 -15.04 -27.36
CA GLU A 143 8.40 -15.72 -28.12
C GLU A 143 8.07 -17.20 -28.28
#